data_AF-A0A1B7N3B7-F1
#
_entry.id   AF-A0A1B7N3B7-F1
#
_cell.length_a   1.000
_cell.length_b   1.000
_cell.length_c   1.000
_cell.angle_alpha   90.00
_cell.angle_beta   90.00
_cell.angle_gamma   90.00
#
_symmetry.space_group_name_H-M   'P 1'
#
loop_
_entity.id
_entity.type
_entity.pdbx_description
1 polymer ?
#
loop_
_entity_poly.entity_id
_entity_poly.type
_entity_poly.pdbx_seq_one_letter_code
_entity_poly.pdbx_strand_id
1 'polypeptide(L)'
;MSVAGDIFDANPYETHASLTPLEANVLWEYAKLSQHVKDLTVTTRQLSEGPDDNLIARLRVLERKMGLVLTLFKASVWGVINEQPLQGMEGGYPYTAADTTLRR
;
A
#
# COMPACT_ATOMS: atom_id res chain seq x y z
N MET A 1 28.19 -7.70 -24.05
CA MET A 1 26.74 -7.93 -24.28
C MET A 1 26.41 -9.34 -23.83
N SER A 2 25.26 -9.47 -23.16
CA SER A 2 24.90 -10.53 -22.20
C SER A 2 24.92 -11.96 -22.77
N VAL A 3 25.72 -12.83 -22.15
CA VAL A 3 25.74 -14.30 -22.32
C VAL A 3 24.69 -14.93 -21.39
N ALA A 4 23.43 -14.52 -21.52
CA ALA A 4 22.33 -15.08 -20.72
C ALA A 4 21.57 -16.20 -21.43
N GLY A 5 21.79 -16.38 -22.75
CA GLY A 5 21.18 -17.45 -23.54
C GLY A 5 21.89 -18.80 -23.42
N ASP A 6 23.22 -18.82 -23.23
CA ASP A 6 23.99 -20.05 -23.40
C ASP A 6 23.87 -21.07 -22.24
N ILE A 7 23.57 -20.61 -21.02
CA ILE A 7 23.52 -21.50 -19.84
C ILE A 7 22.30 -22.42 -19.85
N PHE A 8 21.24 -22.13 -20.61
CA PHE A 8 20.05 -22.98 -20.64
C PHE A 8 20.09 -24.04 -21.75
N ASP A 9 20.86 -23.81 -22.81
CA ASP A 9 20.89 -24.67 -24.00
C ASP A 9 22.02 -25.70 -23.99
N ALA A 10 23.16 -25.39 -23.37
CA ALA A 10 24.31 -26.29 -23.28
C ALA A 10 24.97 -26.23 -21.90
N ASN A 11 25.42 -27.37 -21.40
CA ASN A 11 26.15 -27.44 -20.14
C ASN A 11 27.63 -27.02 -20.36
N PRO A 12 28.07 -25.84 -19.87
CA PRO A 12 29.45 -25.39 -20.07
C PRO A 12 30.46 -26.19 -19.25
N TYR A 13 30.01 -26.98 -18.27
CA TYR A 13 30.87 -27.73 -17.35
C TYR A 13 31.17 -29.16 -17.81
N GLU A 14 30.54 -29.66 -18.88
CA GLU A 14 30.73 -31.04 -19.37
C GLU A 14 32.14 -31.35 -19.89
N THR A 15 32.85 -30.33 -20.38
CA THR A 15 34.18 -30.50 -20.99
C THR A 15 35.33 -30.35 -20.00
N HIS A 16 35.03 -30.10 -18.72
CA HIS A 16 36.05 -29.89 -17.71
C HIS A 16 36.70 -31.21 -17.27
N ALA A 17 37.99 -31.38 -17.60
CA ALA A 17 38.78 -32.58 -17.30
C ALA A 17 38.95 -32.90 -15.80
N SER A 18 38.64 -31.95 -14.91
CA SER A 18 38.76 -32.08 -13.46
C SER A 18 37.44 -32.39 -12.76
N LEU A 19 36.31 -32.43 -13.48
CA LEU A 19 34.98 -32.65 -12.92
C LEU A 19 34.45 -34.02 -13.33
N THR A 20 33.84 -34.71 -12.38
CA THR A 20 33.04 -35.89 -12.72
C THR A 20 31.77 -35.46 -13.46
N PRO A 21 31.18 -36.33 -14.30
CA PRO A 21 29.95 -36.00 -15.03
C PRO A 21 28.79 -35.60 -14.12
N LEU A 22 28.74 -36.13 -12.89
CA LEU A 22 27.72 -35.76 -11.90
C LEU A 22 27.95 -34.34 -11.37
N GLU A 23 29.19 -33.99 -11.02
CA GLU A 23 29.53 -32.65 -10.51
C GLU A 23 29.27 -31.55 -11.54
N ALA A 24 29.61 -31.82 -12.82
CA ALA A 24 29.33 -30.89 -13.91
C ALA A 24 27.83 -30.63 -14.09
N ASN A 25 26.99 -31.67 -13.98
CA ASN A 25 25.54 -31.53 -14.04
C ASN A 25 24.97 -30.77 -12.85
N VAL A 26 25.44 -31.07 -11.64
CA VAL A 26 24.99 -30.38 -10.42
C VAL A 26 25.34 -28.89 -10.49
N LEU A 27 26.56 -28.53 -10.89
CA LEU A 27 26.97 -27.14 -11.06
C LEU A 27 26.13 -26.40 -12.11
N TRP A 28 25.75 -27.09 -13.19
CA TRP A 28 24.88 -26.54 -14.21
C TRP A 28 23.47 -26.27 -13.69
N GLU A 29 22.88 -27.19 -12.92
CA GLU A 29 21.59 -26.97 -12.27
C GLU A 29 21.63 -25.81 -11.26
N TYR A 30 22.70 -25.68 -10.48
CA TYR A 30 22.88 -24.54 -9.59
C TYR A 30 23.03 -23.22 -10.36
N ALA A 31 23.72 -23.23 -11.50
CA ALA A 31 23.85 -22.05 -12.35
C ALA A 31 22.47 -21.60 -12.88
N LYS A 32 21.65 -22.53 -13.39
CA LYS A 32 20.27 -22.28 -13.82
C LYS A 32 19.40 -21.75 -12.69
N LEU A 33 19.46 -22.38 -11.51
CA LEU A 33 18.73 -21.93 -10.32
C LEU A 33 19.14 -20.50 -9.92
N SER A 34 20.44 -20.21 -9.91
CA SER A 34 20.93 -18.88 -9.54
C SER A 34 20.41 -17.80 -10.50
N GLN A 35 20.26 -18.14 -11.79
CA GLN A 35 19.71 -17.24 -12.79
C GLN A 35 18.21 -17.02 -12.56
N HIS A 36 17.45 -18.09 -12.30
CA HIS A 36 16.04 -17.97 -11.94
C HIS A 36 15.83 -17.15 -10.66
N VAL A 37 16.68 -17.32 -9.65
CA VAL A 37 16.60 -16.52 -8.41
C VAL A 37 16.88 -15.04 -8.68
N LYS A 38 17.84 -14.71 -9.56
CA LYS A 38 18.07 -13.32 -9.99
C LYS A 38 16.86 -12.76 -10.71
N ASP A 39 16.28 -13.51 -11.64
CA ASP A 39 15.11 -13.08 -12.41
C ASP A 39 13.89 -12.88 -11.48
N LEU A 40 13.68 -13.78 -10.53
CA LEU A 40 12.65 -13.64 -9.50
C LEU A 40 12.88 -12.42 -8.60
N THR A 41 14.14 -12.14 -8.23
CA THR A 41 14.49 -10.96 -7.42
C THR A 41 14.21 -9.68 -8.19
N VAL A 42 14.59 -9.63 -9.47
CA VAL A 42 14.30 -8.49 -10.36
C VAL A 42 12.80 -8.31 -10.54
N THR A 43 12.07 -9.38 -10.80
CA THR A 43 10.61 -9.35 -11.00
C THR A 43 9.89 -8.92 -9.72
N THR A 44 10.29 -9.46 -8.57
CA THR A 44 9.75 -9.09 -7.25
C THR A 44 10.05 -7.63 -6.95
N ARG A 45 11.27 -7.17 -7.25
CA ARG A 45 11.65 -5.77 -7.10
C ARG A 45 10.79 -4.87 -8.00
N GLN A 46 10.56 -5.24 -9.25
CA GLN A 46 9.66 -4.51 -10.15
C GLN A 46 8.22 -4.46 -9.63
N LEU A 47 7.70 -5.58 -9.11
CA LEU A 47 6.37 -5.62 -8.49
C LEU A 47 6.30 -4.79 -7.21
N SER A 48 7.37 -4.77 -6.41
CA SER A 48 7.43 -4.03 -5.15
C SER A 48 7.69 -2.53 -5.33
N GLU A 49 8.50 -2.17 -6.33
CA GLU A 49 8.88 -0.78 -6.64
C GLU A 49 7.89 -0.10 -7.59
N GLY A 50 6.98 -0.85 -8.21
CA GLY A 50 5.79 -0.29 -8.83
C GLY A 50 4.69 -0.14 -7.78
N PRO A 51 4.61 0.99 -7.04
CA PRO A 51 3.35 1.31 -6.39
C PRO A 51 2.33 1.39 -7.53
N ASP A 52 1.21 0.73 -7.31
CA ASP A 52 0.10 0.75 -8.24
C ASP A 52 -0.46 2.19 -8.22
N ASP A 53 0.21 3.10 -8.93
CA ASP A 53 -0.11 4.54 -9.02
C ASP A 53 -1.56 4.69 -9.49
N ASN A 54 -2.03 3.72 -10.26
CA ASN A 54 -3.42 3.58 -10.65
C ASN A 54 -4.34 3.35 -9.44
N LEU A 55 -3.98 2.44 -8.53
CA LEU A 55 -4.71 2.17 -7.29
C LEU A 55 -4.70 3.39 -6.36
N ILE A 56 -3.55 4.02 -6.14
CA ILE A 56 -3.47 5.24 -5.31
C ILE A 56 -4.29 6.39 -5.94
N ALA A 57 -4.24 6.56 -7.25
CA ALA A 57 -5.06 7.55 -7.96
C ALA A 57 -6.57 7.27 -7.79
N ARG A 58 -6.99 6.01 -7.90
CA ARG A 58 -8.39 5.60 -7.66
C ARG A 58 -8.80 5.85 -6.21
N LEU A 59 -7.95 5.51 -5.24
CA LEU A 59 -8.23 5.77 -3.82
C LEU A 59 -8.37 7.27 -3.53
N ARG A 60 -7.51 8.12 -4.09
CA ARG A 60 -7.62 9.58 -3.96
C ARG A 60 -8.91 10.13 -4.57
N VAL A 61 -9.38 9.58 -5.70
CA VAL A 61 -10.68 9.96 -6.29
C VAL A 61 -11.82 9.57 -5.35
N LEU A 62 -11.76 8.36 -4.79
CA LEU A 62 -12.77 7.86 -3.86
C LEU A 62 -12.82 8.70 -2.57
N GLU A 63 -11.66 9.02 -2.01
CA GLU A 63 -11.52 9.89 -0.83
C GLU A 63 -12.19 11.25 -1.04
N ARG A 64 -11.92 11.92 -2.17
CA ARG A 64 -12.56 13.21 -2.49
C ARG A 64 -14.08 13.11 -2.60
N LYS A 65 -14.59 12.05 -3.24
CA LYS A 65 -16.03 11.84 -3.40
C LYS A 65 -16.71 11.60 -2.06
N MET A 66 -16.16 10.67 -1.26
CA MET A 66 -16.73 10.34 0.05
C MET A 66 -16.57 11.50 1.05
N GLY A 67 -15.46 12.23 1.00
CA GLY A 67 -15.23 13.42 1.83
C GLY A 67 -16.21 14.55 1.51
N LEU A 68 -16.56 14.74 0.24
CA LEU A 68 -17.60 15.70 -0.17
C LEU A 68 -18.98 15.27 0.37
N VAL A 69 -19.35 14.00 0.18
CA VAL A 69 -20.62 13.45 0.71
C VAL A 69 -20.70 13.61 2.22
N LEU A 70 -19.64 13.28 2.96
CA LEU A 70 -19.59 13.43 4.41
C LEU A 70 -19.74 14.89 4.84
N THR A 71 -19.04 15.81 4.16
CA THR A 71 -19.12 17.25 4.46
C THR A 71 -20.52 17.79 4.22
N LEU A 72 -21.14 17.45 3.09
CA LEU A 72 -22.53 17.85 2.78
C LEU A 72 -23.51 17.25 3.79
N PHE A 73 -23.35 15.97 4.13
CA PHE A 73 -24.18 15.30 5.13
C PHE A 73 -24.06 15.96 6.51
N LYS A 74 -22.84 16.29 6.95
CA LYS A 74 -22.63 17.01 8.21
C LYS A 74 -23.29 18.40 8.18
N ALA A 75 -23.14 19.13 7.08
CA ALA A 75 -23.77 20.43 6.91
C ALA A 75 -25.31 20.32 6.93
N SER A 76 -25.89 19.32 6.27
CA SER A 76 -27.34 19.11 6.27
C SER A 76 -27.87 18.75 7.66
N VAL A 77 -27.14 17.90 8.40
CA VAL A 77 -27.52 17.56 9.78
C VAL A 77 -27.43 18.79 10.69
N TRP A 78 -26.35 19.57 10.59
CA TRP A 78 -26.21 20.82 11.35
C TRP A 78 -27.30 21.84 11.01
N GLY A 79 -27.65 21.99 9.74
CA GLY A 79 -28.75 22.84 9.30
C GLY A 79 -30.08 22.45 9.96
N VAL A 80 -30.43 21.16 9.91
CA VAL A 80 -31.66 20.64 10.53
C VAL A 80 -31.64 20.82 12.06
N ILE A 81 -30.54 20.48 12.74
CA ILE A 81 -30.43 20.64 14.20
C ILE A 81 -30.55 22.11 14.62
N ASN A 82 -29.97 23.02 13.85
CA ASN A 82 -30.01 24.45 14.16
C ASN A 82 -31.38 25.08 13.84
N GLU A 83 -32.10 24.55 12.86
CA GLU A 83 -33.46 24.98 12.49
C GLU A 83 -34.55 24.35 13.37
N GLN A 84 -34.24 23.33 14.16
CA GLN A 84 -35.15 22.93 15.24
C GLN A 84 -35.24 24.12 16.21
N PRO A 85 -36.44 24.70 16.42
CA PRO A 85 -36.63 25.52 17.60
C PRO A 85 -36.20 24.68 18.80
N LEU A 86 -35.74 25.31 19.87
CA LEU A 86 -35.43 24.65 21.15
C LEU A 86 -36.71 24.03 21.76
N GLN A 87 -37.36 23.11 21.05
CA GLN A 87 -38.62 22.48 21.36
C GLN A 87 -38.32 21.25 22.22
N GLY A 88 -37.68 21.55 23.33
CA GLY A 88 -37.12 20.63 24.30
C GLY A 88 -36.50 21.34 25.51
N MET A 89 -36.40 22.67 25.51
CA MET A 89 -36.01 23.44 26.70
C MET A 89 -37.21 24.16 27.34
N GLU A 90 -38.38 23.53 27.33
CA GLU A 90 -39.41 23.77 28.36
C GLU A 90 -39.08 22.90 29.57
N GLY A 91 -38.13 23.38 30.38
CA GLY A 91 -37.65 22.68 31.57
C GLY A 91 -36.46 23.42 32.12
N GLY A 92 -36.72 24.54 32.79
CA GLY A 92 -35.72 25.49 33.25
C GLY A 92 -34.63 24.82 34.09
N TYR A 93 -33.40 24.90 33.58
CA TYR A 93 -32.19 24.89 34.40
C TYR A 93 -31.47 26.20 34.15
N PRO A 94 -31.32 27.07 35.17
CA PRO A 94 -30.50 28.25 35.00
C PRO A 94 -29.07 27.78 34.81
N TYR A 95 -28.50 28.05 33.64
CA TYR A 95 -27.05 28.12 33.50
C TYR A 95 -26.58 29.26 34.40
N THR A 96 -26.30 28.94 35.67
CA THR A 96 -25.40 29.76 36.46
C THR A 96 -24.05 29.62 35.77
N ALA A 97 -23.70 30.65 34.99
CA ALA A 97 -22.31 30.93 34.69
C ALA A 97 -21.62 31.02 36.06
N ALA A 98 -20.98 29.94 36.46
CA ALA A 98 -20.07 29.90 37.59
C ALA A 98 -18.83 30.71 37.19
N ASP A 99 -19.00 32.02 37.10
CA ASP A 99 -17.94 33.00 37.04
C ASP A 99 -17.96 33.77 38.37
N THR A 100 -17.40 33.14 39.40
CA THR A 100 -17.15 33.77 40.70
C THR A 100 -15.69 33.68 41.15
N THR A 101 -14.75 33.31 40.27
CA THR A 101 -13.34 33.14 40.66
C THR A 101 -12.44 34.37 40.48
N LEU A 102 -12.97 35.54 40.12
CA LEU A 102 -12.13 36.75 40.03
C LEU A 102 -12.80 38.01 40.59
N ARG A 103 -12.80 38.19 41.92
CA ARG A 103 -12.58 39.50 42.57
C ARG A 103 -11.97 39.40 43.97
N ARG A 104 -10.77 39.96 44.06
CA ARG A 104 -10.01 40.47 45.23
C ARG A 104 -9.29 39.45 46.10
#